data_AF-A0A6M0C5D6-F1
#
_entry.id   AF-A0A6M0C5D6-F1
#
_cell.length_a   1.000
_cell.length_b   1.000
_cell.length_c   1.000
_cell.angle_alpha   90.00
_cell.angle_beta   90.00
_cell.angle_gamma   90.00
#
_symmetry.space_group_name_H-M   'P 1'
#
loop_
_entity.id
_entity.type
_entity.pdbx_description
1 polymer ?
#
loop_
_entity_poly.entity_id
_entity_poly.type
_entity_poly.pdbx_seq_one_letter_code
_entity_poly.pdbx_strand_id
1 'polypeptide(L)'
;MNTPLLKRGAGGSKTVPDRLLNLLSVIVLEKLPEMSHQELEAIFSINDLKKNSFAQELMAEAEERGKLKVIPELLKQGFSVEKIANILHLDVRQVQQFINNLN
;
A
#
# COMPACT_ATOMS: atom_id res chain seq x y z
N MET A 1 40.15 -1.56 -3.22
CA MET A 1 40.48 -0.12 -3.34
C MET A 1 39.20 0.69 -3.15
N ASN A 2 39.23 1.56 -2.14
CA ASN A 2 38.41 2.75 -1.82
C ASN A 2 37.13 3.08 -2.64
N THR A 3 36.00 2.98 -1.92
CA THR A 3 34.92 3.98 -1.60
C THR A 3 35.15 5.49 -1.89
N PRO A 4 34.17 6.44 -1.75
CA PRO A 4 32.68 6.40 -1.61
C PRO A 4 31.90 7.58 -2.31
N LEU A 5 30.60 7.73 -1.95
CA LEU A 5 29.68 8.89 -2.01
C LEU A 5 28.88 9.00 -3.33
N LEU A 6 27.54 8.86 -3.31
CA LEU A 6 26.62 9.85 -2.72
C LEU A 6 25.45 9.20 -1.95
N LYS A 7 25.32 9.61 -0.69
CA LYS A 7 24.03 9.62 0.03
C LYS A 7 23.15 10.75 -0.52
N ARG A 8 21.83 10.57 -0.36
CA ARG A 8 20.79 11.60 -0.08
C ARG A 8 19.89 11.98 -1.25
N GLY A 9 18.60 11.65 -1.10
CA GLY A 9 17.50 12.21 -1.88
C GLY A 9 16.19 11.47 -1.64
N ALA A 10 15.39 11.96 -0.69
CA ALA A 10 13.97 11.61 -0.60
C ALA A 10 13.28 11.97 -1.93
N GLY A 11 12.50 11.04 -2.49
CA GLY A 11 11.77 11.27 -3.73
C GLY A 11 11.27 9.95 -4.29
N GLY A 12 9.98 9.67 -4.06
CA GLY A 12 9.31 8.48 -4.60
C GLY A 12 9.39 8.46 -6.12
N SER A 13 10.34 7.69 -6.67
CA SER A 13 10.34 7.36 -8.08
C SER A 13 9.21 6.36 -8.30
N LYS A 14 8.05 6.87 -8.72
CA LYS A 14 6.93 6.03 -9.16
C LYS A 14 7.46 5.04 -10.19
N THR A 15 7.25 3.76 -9.93
CA THR A 15 7.66 2.68 -10.82
C THR A 15 6.84 2.74 -12.13
N VAL A 16 7.28 2.03 -13.17
CA VAL A 16 6.48 1.92 -14.42
C VAL A 16 5.05 1.42 -14.14
N PRO A 17 4.84 0.42 -13.26
CA PRO A 17 3.51 0.03 -12.78
C PRO A 17 2.70 1.16 -12.14
N ASP A 18 3.31 1.98 -11.26
CA ASP A 18 2.60 3.09 -10.60
C ASP A 18 2.10 4.14 -11.60
N ARG A 19 2.88 4.41 -12.65
CA ARG A 19 2.48 5.34 -13.72
C ARG A 19 1.33 4.78 -14.54
N LEU A 20 1.35 3.48 -14.82
CA LEU A 20 0.29 2.81 -15.57
C LEU A 20 -1.03 2.82 -14.79
N LEU A 21 -1.01 2.48 -13.50
CA LEU A 21 -2.20 2.54 -12.65
C LEU A 21 -2.76 3.95 -12.54
N ASN A 22 -1.89 4.95 -12.36
CA ASN A 22 -2.34 6.34 -12.26
C ASN A 22 -2.97 6.83 -13.57
N LEU A 23 -2.44 6.41 -14.73
CA LEU A 23 -3.01 6.71 -16.04
C LEU A 23 -4.37 6.02 -16.23
N LEU A 24 -4.50 4.74 -15.85
CA LEU A 24 -5.76 4.01 -15.91
C LEU A 24 -6.83 4.67 -15.03
N SER A 25 -6.48 5.08 -13.81
CA SER A 25 -7.39 5.79 -12.90
C SER A 25 -7.92 7.09 -13.50
N VAL A 26 -7.05 7.89 -14.16
CA VAL A 26 -7.47 9.12 -14.85
C VAL A 26 -8.40 8.80 -16.01
N ILE A 27 -8.10 7.77 -16.81
CA ILE A 27 -8.93 7.40 -17.97
C ILE A 27 -10.32 6.92 -17.52
N VAL A 28 -10.42 6.11 -16.47
CA VAL A 28 -11.72 5.62 -15.97
C VAL A 28 -12.58 6.78 -15.47
N LEU A 29 -11.99 7.71 -14.70
CA LEU A 29 -12.72 8.88 -14.18
C LEU A 29 -13.15 9.86 -15.29
N GLU A 30 -12.31 10.05 -16.31
CA GLU A 30 -12.55 11.08 -17.34
C GLU A 30 -13.32 10.56 -18.56
N LYS A 31 -13.13 9.30 -18.93
CA LYS A 31 -13.61 8.74 -20.21
C LYS A 31 -14.73 7.73 -20.03
N LEU A 32 -14.94 7.20 -18.82
CA LEU A 32 -15.99 6.23 -18.52
C LEU A 32 -16.84 6.64 -17.29
N PRO A 33 -17.30 7.91 -17.17
CA PRO A 33 -17.97 8.39 -15.95
C PRO A 33 -19.35 7.75 -15.72
N GLU A 34 -20.03 7.34 -16.78
CA GLU A 34 -21.40 6.78 -16.75
C GLU A 34 -21.41 5.24 -16.81
N MET A 35 -20.24 4.61 -16.89
CA MET A 35 -20.15 3.17 -17.03
C MET A 35 -20.34 2.50 -15.67
N SER A 36 -21.26 1.55 -15.60
CA SER A 36 -21.54 0.86 -14.34
C SER A 36 -20.37 -0.02 -13.91
N HIS A 37 -20.24 -0.26 -12.61
CA HIS A 37 -19.24 -1.20 -12.08
C HIS A 37 -19.32 -2.58 -12.76
N GLN A 38 -20.52 -3.04 -13.15
CA GLN A 38 -20.72 -4.33 -13.83
C GLN A 38 -20.16 -4.32 -15.27
N GLU A 39 -20.31 -3.23 -16.00
CA GLU A 39 -19.74 -3.08 -17.35
C GLU A 39 -18.23 -2.94 -17.30
N LEU A 40 -17.70 -2.23 -16.30
CA LEU A 40 -16.26 -2.19 -16.03
C LEU A 40 -15.74 -3.60 -15.67
N GLU A 41 -16.47 -4.37 -14.87
CA GLU A 41 -16.11 -5.76 -14.54
C GLU A 41 -16.08 -6.67 -15.77
N ALA A 42 -16.99 -6.46 -16.73
CA ALA A 42 -17.03 -7.23 -17.97
C ALA A 42 -15.92 -6.82 -18.96
N ILE A 43 -15.60 -5.53 -19.08
CA ILE A 43 -14.56 -5.02 -19.99
C ILE A 43 -13.16 -5.33 -19.45
N PHE A 44 -12.96 -5.17 -18.15
CA PHE A 44 -11.67 -5.38 -17.51
C PHE A 44 -11.49 -6.80 -16.97
N SER A 45 -12.50 -7.67 -17.09
CA SER A 45 -12.57 -8.96 -16.39
C SER A 45 -11.96 -8.83 -15.00
N ILE A 46 -12.57 -8.01 -14.12
CA ILE A 46 -11.96 -7.68 -12.81
C ILE A 46 -11.60 -8.96 -12.02
N ASN A 47 -12.27 -10.08 -12.28
CA ASN A 47 -11.89 -11.40 -11.78
C ASN A 47 -10.50 -11.89 -12.24
N ASP A 48 -10.10 -11.62 -13.49
CA ASP A 48 -8.77 -11.93 -14.02
C ASP A 48 -7.72 -10.93 -13.54
N LEU A 49 -8.10 -9.65 -13.36
CA LEU A 49 -7.21 -8.66 -12.73
C LEU A 49 -6.94 -8.99 -11.26
N LYS A 50 -7.97 -9.34 -10.48
CA LYS A 50 -7.84 -9.77 -9.08
C LYS A 50 -7.01 -11.04 -8.92
N LYS A 51 -7.00 -11.92 -9.92
CA LYS A 51 -6.21 -13.17 -9.92
C LYS A 51 -4.76 -12.99 -10.37
N ASN A 52 -4.40 -11.84 -10.96
CA ASN A 52 -3.02 -11.61 -11.34
C ASN A 52 -2.17 -11.40 -10.08
N SER A 53 -0.91 -11.85 -10.13
CA SER A 53 0.03 -11.80 -8.99
C SER A 53 0.22 -10.37 -8.47
N PHE A 54 0.14 -9.38 -9.36
CA PHE A 54 0.30 -7.97 -9.05
C PHE A 54 -0.86 -7.39 -8.20
N ALA A 55 -2.11 -7.77 -8.48
CA ALA A 55 -3.27 -7.33 -7.71
C ALA A 55 -3.28 -7.96 -6.31
N GLN A 56 -2.83 -9.22 -6.19
CA GLN A 56 -2.67 -9.87 -4.90
C GLN A 56 -1.60 -9.18 -4.05
N GLU A 57 -0.46 -8.83 -4.64
CA GLU A 57 0.58 -8.02 -3.98
C GLU A 57 0.03 -6.65 -3.53
N LEU A 58 -0.69 -5.94 -4.41
CA LEU A 58 -1.27 -4.65 -4.07
C LEU A 58 -2.32 -4.73 -2.96
N MET A 59 -3.15 -5.77 -2.94
CA MET A 59 -4.13 -5.97 -1.89
C MET A 59 -3.47 -6.31 -0.56
N ALA A 60 -2.44 -7.17 -0.56
CA ALA A 60 -1.67 -7.50 0.62
C ALA A 60 -0.95 -6.25 1.18
N GLU A 61 -0.32 -5.45 0.31
CA GLU A 61 0.29 -4.18 0.71
C GLU A 61 -0.73 -3.19 1.27
N ALA A 62 -1.93 -3.10 0.67
CA ALA A 62 -2.98 -2.20 1.13
C ALA A 62 -3.51 -2.61 2.51
N GLU A 63 -3.69 -3.91 2.74
CA GLU A 63 -4.11 -4.46 4.04
C GLU A 63 -3.05 -4.18 5.11
N GLU A 64 -1.77 -4.44 4.81
CA GLU A 64 -0.66 -4.17 5.72
C GLU A 64 -0.57 -2.67 6.04
N ARG A 65 -0.63 -1.79 5.03
CA ARG A 65 -0.65 -0.32 5.23
C ARG A 65 -1.85 0.13 6.06
N GLY A 66 -3.02 -0.49 5.87
CA GLY A 66 -4.22 -0.24 6.67
C GLY A 66 -3.98 -0.54 8.14
N LYS A 67 -3.41 -1.72 8.45
CA LYS A 67 -3.05 -2.13 9.82
C LYS A 67 -2.02 -1.19 10.44
N LEU A 68 -0.99 -0.79 9.69
CA LEU A 68 0.04 0.12 10.19
C LEU A 68 -0.52 1.51 10.55
N LYS A 69 -1.47 2.04 9.76
CA LYS A 69 -2.10 3.36 10.01
C LYS A 69 -2.86 3.45 11.34
N VAL A 70 -3.31 2.34 11.90
CA VAL A 70 -4.06 2.31 13.18
C VAL A 70 -3.13 2.27 14.39
N ILE A 71 -1.85 1.91 14.22
CA ILE A 71 -0.86 1.80 15.31
C ILE A 71 -0.75 3.07 16.16
N PRO A 72 -0.66 4.30 15.61
CA PRO A 72 -0.52 5.51 16.43
C PRO A 72 -1.69 5.75 17.37
N GLU A 73 -2.91 5.43 16.92
CA GLU A 73 -4.12 5.59 17.73
C GLU A 73 -4.16 4.57 18.87
N LEU A 74 -3.77 3.32 18.61
CA LEU A 74 -3.67 2.29 19.64
C LEU A 74 -2.60 2.63 20.69
N LEU A 75 -1.47 3.21 20.28
CA LEU A 75 -0.44 3.67 21.22
C LEU A 75 -0.96 4.79 22.12
N LYS A 76 -1.71 5.75 21.56
CA LYS A 76 -2.34 6.83 22.34
C LYS A 76 -3.33 6.30 23.37
N GLN A 77 -4.02 5.20 23.06
CA GLN A 77 -4.91 4.52 24.01
C GLN A 77 -4.18 3.66 25.05
N GLY A 78 -2.84 3.62 25.02
CA GLY A 78 -2.02 2.95 26.03
C GLY A 78 -1.77 1.47 25.77
N PHE A 79 -2.05 0.95 24.58
CA PHE A 79 -1.72 -0.43 24.23
C PHE A 79 -0.21 -0.62 24.09
N SER A 80 0.32 -1.75 24.58
CA SER A 80 1.74 -2.11 24.40
C SER A 80 2.03 -2.56 22.96
N VAL A 81 3.29 -2.48 22.54
CA VAL A 81 3.74 -2.89 21.19
C VAL A 81 3.38 -4.36 20.90
N GLU A 82 3.56 -5.24 21.89
CA GLU A 82 3.24 -6.66 21.79
C GLU A 82 1.74 -6.90 21.64
N LYS A 83 0.92 -6.11 22.37
CA LYS A 83 -0.54 -6.20 22.29
C LYS A 83 -1.05 -5.70 20.94
N ILE A 84 -0.46 -4.62 20.42
CA ILE A 84 -0.78 -4.08 19.09
C ILE A 84 -0.43 -5.08 17.99
N ALA A 85 0.77 -5.67 18.05
CA ALA A 85 1.21 -6.71 17.11
C ALA A 85 0.24 -7.91 17.11
N ASN A 86 -0.21 -8.33 18.29
CA ASN A 86 -1.19 -9.40 18.42
C ASN A 86 -2.56 -9.03 17.82
N ILE A 87 -3.11 -7.85 18.13
CA ILE A 87 -4.41 -7.38 17.63
C ILE A 87 -4.40 -7.24 16.10
N LEU A 88 -3.32 -6.70 15.54
CA LEU A 88 -3.21 -6.43 14.11
C LEU A 88 -2.67 -7.62 13.32
N HIS A 89 -2.33 -8.72 13.99
CA HIS A 89 -1.67 -9.89 13.41
C HIS A 89 -0.41 -9.52 12.59
N LEU A 90 0.43 -8.65 13.17
CA LEU A 90 1.70 -8.19 12.60
C LEU A 90 2.89 -8.75 13.40
N ASP A 91 4.08 -8.82 12.80
CA ASP A 91 5.31 -9.11 13.55
C ASP A 91 5.65 -7.92 14.47
N VAL A 92 6.06 -8.21 15.70
CA VAL A 92 6.44 -7.18 16.69
C VAL A 92 7.52 -6.24 16.13
N ARG A 93 8.45 -6.75 15.31
CA ARG A 93 9.49 -5.95 14.67
C ARG A 93 8.92 -4.98 13.65
N GLN A 94 7.87 -5.35 12.90
CA GLN A 94 7.20 -4.44 11.96
C GLN A 94 6.54 -3.28 12.69
N VAL A 95 5.84 -3.57 13.80
CA VAL A 95 5.23 -2.55 14.65
C VAL A 95 6.31 -1.62 15.22
N GLN A 96 7.39 -2.19 15.75
CA GLN A 96 8.50 -1.41 16.31
C GLN A 96 9.18 -0.52 15.25
N GLN A 97 9.43 -1.05 14.05
CA GLN A 97 10.01 -0.29 12.94
C GLN A 97 9.11 0.86 12.51
N PHE A 98 7.80 0.62 12.40
CA PHE A 98 6.84 1.67 12.07
C PHE A 98 6.86 2.78 13.11
N ILE A 99 6.84 2.43 14.40
CA ILE A 99 6.90 3.40 15.51
C ILE A 99 8.20 4.21 15.47
N ASN A 100 9.33 3.55 15.25
CA ASN A 100 10.63 4.22 15.15
C ASN A 100 10.70 5.20 13.97
N ASN A 101 9.95 4.94 12.89
CA ASN A 101 9.86 5.80 11.71
C ASN A 101 8.84 6.95 11.87
N LEU A 102 8.03 6.97 12.93
CA LEU A 102 7.13 8.09 13.25
C LEU A 102 7.86 9.23 13.99
N ASN A 103 9.01 8.95 14.58
CA ASN A 103 9.89 9.91 15.26
C ASN A 103 10.90 10.53 14.28
#